data_AF-A0A5K1GPV1-F1
#
_entry.id   AF-A0A5K1GPV1-F1
#
_cell.length_a   1.000
_cell.length_b   1.000
_cell.length_c   1.000
_cell.angle_alpha   90.00
_cell.angle_beta   90.00
_cell.angle_gamma   90.00
#
_symmetry.space_group_name_H-M   'P 1'
#
loop_
_entity.id
_entity.type
_entity.pdbx_description
1 polymer ?
#
loop_
_entity_poly.entity_id
_entity_poly.type
_entity_poly.pdbx_seq_one_letter_code
_entity_poly.pdbx_strand_id
1 'polypeptide(L)' 'MDKKAGKTEKEAADRRKYPIRQEDYELCEEVGQGASAVVYRARCIPLNEIVAIKVLDFEKAKADL' A
#
# COMPACT_ATOMS: atom_id res chain seq x y z
N MET A 1 -11.49 -12.42 43.83
CA MET A 1 -12.13 -13.00 42.64
C MET A 1 -12.24 -11.85 41.67
N ASP A 2 -11.17 -11.56 40.95
CA ASP A 2 -11.10 -10.36 40.13
C ASP A 2 -10.81 -10.76 38.70
N LYS A 3 -11.70 -10.23 37.86
CA LYS A 3 -12.15 -10.79 36.61
C LYS A 3 -11.09 -10.59 35.52
N LYS A 4 -10.79 -11.69 34.83
CA LYS A 4 -10.43 -11.84 33.42
C LYS A 4 -10.18 -10.51 32.65
N ALA A 5 -8.91 -10.25 32.34
CA ALA A 5 -8.53 -9.46 31.16
C ALA A 5 -7.85 -10.40 30.15
N GLY A 6 -8.60 -11.38 29.65
CA GLY A 6 -8.25 -12.04 28.39
C GLY A 6 -8.46 -11.02 27.28
N LYS A 7 -7.41 -10.28 26.91
CA LYS A 7 -7.41 -9.52 25.65
C LYS A 7 -7.08 -10.49 24.53
N THR A 8 -8.15 -11.10 24.04
CA THR A 8 -8.19 -11.91 22.83
C THR A 8 -7.71 -11.11 21.63
N GLU A 9 -6.96 -11.77 20.77
CA GLU A 9 -6.46 -11.42 19.43
C GLU A 9 -7.54 -10.83 18.50
N LYS A 10 -8.06 -9.64 18.84
CA LYS A 10 -9.14 -8.94 18.13
C LYS A 10 -8.66 -7.58 17.59
N GLU A 11 -7.49 -7.57 16.95
CA GLU A 11 -6.97 -6.44 16.16
C GLU A 11 -6.49 -6.87 14.75
N ALA A 12 -6.72 -8.13 14.37
CA ALA A 12 -6.56 -8.59 12.98
C ALA A 12 -7.88 -8.50 12.18
N ALA A 13 -8.99 -8.16 12.84
CA ALA A 13 -10.25 -7.87 12.20
C ALA A 13 -10.19 -6.44 11.65
N ASP A 14 -10.02 -6.35 10.33
CA ASP A 14 -10.13 -5.16 9.47
C ASP A 14 -8.82 -4.56 8.91
N ARG A 15 -7.81 -5.41 8.63
CA ARG A 15 -6.83 -5.05 7.59
C ARG A 15 -7.59 -4.95 6.26
N ARG A 16 -7.86 -3.72 5.81
CA ARG A 16 -8.45 -3.45 4.49
C ARG A 16 -7.68 -4.21 3.42
N LYS A 17 -8.40 -4.94 2.59
CA LYS A 17 -7.83 -5.70 1.49
C LYS A 17 -7.83 -4.83 0.24
N TYR A 18 -6.64 -4.39 -0.15
CA TYR A 18 -6.42 -3.70 -1.42
C TYR A 18 -6.34 -4.71 -2.57
N PRO A 19 -6.89 -4.39 -3.75
CA PRO A 19 -6.77 -5.25 -4.92
C PRO A 19 -5.31 -5.37 -5.37
N ILE A 20 -4.99 -6.46 -6.06
CA ILE A 20 -3.61 -6.76 -6.52
C ILE A 20 -3.42 -6.56 -8.02
N ARG A 21 -4.50 -6.31 -8.77
CA ARG A 21 -4.43 -6.15 -10.23
C ARG A 21 -4.24 -4.67 -10.55
N GLN A 22 -3.46 -4.37 -11.59
CA GLN A 22 -3.22 -3.00 -12.02
C GLN A 22 -4.51 -2.31 -12.50
N GLU A 23 -5.41 -3.03 -13.16
CA GLU A 23 -6.68 -2.52 -13.68
C GLU A 23 -7.62 -1.98 -12.59
N ASP A 24 -7.40 -2.35 -11.32
CA ASP A 24 -8.15 -1.84 -10.17
C ASP A 24 -7.65 -0.47 -9.69
N TYR A 25 -6.62 0.10 -10.34
CA TYR A 25 -6.02 1.38 -9.99
C TYR A 25 -5.90 2.30 -11.20
N GLU A 26 -6.19 3.58 -10.96
CA GLU A 26 -5.96 4.66 -11.92
C GLU A 26 -4.79 5.50 -11.44
N LEU A 27 -3.64 5.45 -12.14
CA LEU A 27 -2.49 6.29 -11.85
C LEU A 27 -2.78 7.74 -12.27
N CYS A 28 -2.45 8.69 -11.41
CA CYS A 28 -2.55 10.12 -11.66
C CYS A 28 -1.15 10.72 -11.83
N GLU A 29 -0.88 11.87 -11.23
CA GLU A 29 0.42 12.52 -11.25
C GLU A 29 1.49 11.77 -10.44
N GLU A 30 2.74 11.89 -10.89
CA GLU A 30 3.90 11.60 -10.06
C GLU A 30 3.95 12.59 -8.89
N VAL A 31 4.12 12.06 -7.68
CA VAL A 31 4.26 12.85 -6.46
C VAL A 31 5.68 12.86 -5.90
N GLY A 32 6.56 11.99 -6.42
CA GLY A 32 7.98 12.05 -6.09
C GLY A 32 8.81 10.95 -6.74
N GLN A 33 10.10 11.24 -6.93
CA GLN A 33 11.09 10.34 -7.49
C GLN A 33 12.19 10.06 -6.45
N GLY A 34 12.47 8.78 -6.22
CA GLY A 34 13.65 8.31 -5.49
C GLY A 34 14.70 7.71 -6.43
N ALA A 35 15.82 7.26 -5.88
CA ALA A 35 16.91 6.66 -6.67
C ALA A 35 16.46 5.45 -7.52
N SER A 36 15.58 4.61 -6.97
CA SER A 36 15.15 3.34 -7.56
C SER A 36 13.64 3.24 -7.80
N ALA A 37 12.89 4.31 -7.55
CA ALA A 37 11.43 4.25 -7.57
C ALA A 37 10.78 5.58 -7.93
N VAL A 38 9.59 5.50 -8.50
CA VAL A 38 8.69 6.64 -8.71
C VAL A 38 7.42 6.40 -7.90
N VAL A 39 6.95 7.41 -7.20
CA VAL A 39 5.69 7.36 -6.44
C VAL A 39 4.64 8.17 -7.19
N TYR A 40 3.51 7.54 -7.46
CA TYR A 40 2.35 8.15 -8.09
C TYR A 40 1.22 8.31 -7.07
N ARG A 41 0.49 9.42 -7.17
CA ARG A 41 -0.87 9.47 -6.64
C ARG A 41 -1.75 8.59 -7.53
N ALA A 42 -2.65 7.83 -6.93
CA ALA A 42 -3.56 6.94 -7.67
C ALA A 42 -4.91 6.83 -6.98
N ARG A 43 -5.92 6.41 -7.73
CA ARG A 43 -7.24 6.05 -7.19
C ARG A 43 -7.40 4.54 -7.19
N CYS A 44 -7.66 3.95 -6.03
CA CYS A 44 -8.13 2.57 -5.91
C CYS A 44 -9.61 2.54 -6.30
N ILE A 45 -9.94 1.94 -7.44
CA ILE A 45 -11.28 2.01 -8.03
C ILE A 45 -12.31 1.28 -7.15
N PRO A 46 -12.06 0.03 -6.69
CA PRO A 46 -13.06 -0.71 -5.89
C PRO A 46 -13.34 -0.09 -4.52
N LEU A 47 -12.35 0.59 -3.94
CA LEU A 47 -12.48 1.22 -2.62
C LEU A 47 -12.82 2.72 -2.72
N ASN A 48 -12.73 3.30 -3.92
CA ASN A 48 -12.85 4.73 -4.18
C ASN A 48 -11.96 5.59 -3.24
N GLU A 49 -10.73 5.13 -3.00
CA GLU A 49 -9.77 5.79 -2.12
C GLU A 49 -8.58 6.33 -2.91
N ILE A 50 -8.05 7.47 -2.48
CA ILE A 50 -6.79 8.01 -2.99
C ILE A 50 -5.64 7.34 -2.24
N VAL A 51 -4.70 6.77 -2.98
CA VAL A 51 -3.54 6.03 -2.47
C VAL A 51 -2.25 6.50 -3.14
N ALA A 52 -1.11 6.11 -2.58
CA ALA A 52 0.19 6.27 -3.21
C ALA A 52 0.68 4.90 -3.72
N ILE A 53 1.06 4.83 -5.00
CA ILE A 53 1.64 3.64 -5.62
C ILE A 53 3.13 3.90 -5.87
N LYS A 54 3.99 3.15 -5.19
CA LYS A 54 5.44 3.18 -5.41
C LYS A 54 5.83 2.13 -6.43
N VAL A 55 6.18 2.57 -7.63
CA VAL A 55 6.67 1.71 -8.72
C VAL A 55 8.18 1.58 -8.59
N LEU A 56 8.66 0.36 -8.40
CA LEU A 56 10.08 0.05 -8.29
C LEU A 56 10.66 -0.31 -9.66
N ASP A 57 11.80 0.27 -10.00
CA ASP A 57 12.59 -0.08 -11.17
C ASP A 57 13.72 -1.02 -10.73
N PHE A 58 13.57 -2.32 -11.00
CA PHE A 58 14.51 -3.34 -10.53
C PHE A 58 15.89 -3.24 -11.19
N GLU A 59 16.00 -2.64 -12.38
CA GLU A 59 17.30 -2.42 -13.02
C GLU A 59 18.05 -1.28 -12.33
N LYS A 60 17.35 -0.20 -11.96
CA LYS A 60 17.95 0.90 -11.19
C LYS A 60 18.27 0.50 -9.75
N ALA A 61 17.44 -0.34 -9.13
CA ALA A 61 17.64 -0.80 -7.76
C ALA A 61 18.90 -1.65 -7.58
N LYS A 62 19.40 -2.29 -8.65
CA LYS A 62 20.62 -3.11 -8.61
C LYS A 62 21.90 -2.28 -8.45
N ALA A 63 21.85 -0.97 -8.66
CA ALA A 63 23.02 -0.10 -8.55
C ALA A 63 23.52 0.11 -7.10
N ASP A 64 22.74 -0.30 -6.09
CA ASP A 64 23.05 -0.10 -4.67
C ASP A 64 23.54 -1.38 -3.94
N LEU A 65 23.96 -2.44 -4.64
CA LEU A 65 24.47 -3.70 -4.05
C LEU A 65 25.93 -4.01 -4.40
#